data_AF-A0A9P7JMR4-F1
#
_entry.id   AF-A0A9P7JMR4-F1
#
_cell.length_a   1.000
_cell.length_b   1.000
_cell.length_c   1.000
_cell.angle_alpha   90.00
_cell.angle_beta   90.00
_cell.angle_gamma   90.00
#
_symmetry.space_group_name_H-M   'P 1'
#
loop_
_entity.id
_entity.type
_entity.pdbx_description
1 polymer ?
#
loop_
_entity_poly.entity_id
_entity_poly.type
_entity_poly.pdbx_seq_one_letter_code
_entity_poly.pdbx_strand_id
1 'polypeptide(L)'
;MMIRRCDSINLDGTQKPLNEERGTYGHAQKMRASMTYVFGRLQGLGNMWWHESDVGGGVMVGNPSISTEVSSFMCSLQCRKVKAGEVATSARAITTDILFKLYHHNHLDENWAIQPYQPGECLNSHHWGGGCARRLLQAAYTIAFVCMLRFDEVLKIQVHDFGVFEKGVTLHLPFRKTHQNGGV
;
A
#
# COMPACT_ATOMS: atom_id res chain seq x y z
N MET A 1 -7.92 -26.26 4.72
CA MET A 1 -7.26 -24.97 5.07
C MET A 1 -7.23 -24.07 3.84
N MET A 2 -8.15 -23.10 3.75
CA MET A 2 -8.50 -22.38 2.50
C MET A 2 -7.35 -21.58 1.87
N ILE A 3 -6.38 -21.08 2.65
CA ILE A 3 -5.26 -20.26 2.14
C ILE A 3 -4.36 -21.03 1.15
N ARG A 4 -4.26 -22.35 1.29
CA ARG A 4 -3.44 -23.20 0.41
C ARG A 4 -3.87 -23.19 -1.05
N ARG A 5 -5.12 -22.83 -1.35
CA ARG A 5 -5.60 -22.68 -2.74
C ARG A 5 -4.91 -21.52 -3.46
N CYS A 6 -4.34 -20.58 -2.73
CA CYS A 6 -3.57 -19.48 -3.32
C CYS A 6 -2.13 -19.89 -3.64
N ASP A 7 -1.58 -20.94 -3.02
CA ASP A 7 -0.18 -21.31 -3.20
C ASP A 7 0.06 -22.08 -4.50
N SER A 8 1.27 -21.93 -5.05
CA SER A 8 1.76 -22.68 -6.22
C SER A 8 2.36 -24.04 -5.85
N ILE A 9 2.62 -24.28 -4.56
CA ILE A 9 3.26 -25.50 -4.06
C ILE A 9 2.24 -26.32 -3.26
N ASN A 10 2.25 -27.63 -3.43
CA ASN A 10 1.49 -28.59 -2.64
C ASN A 10 2.18 -28.88 -1.30
N LEU A 11 1.50 -29.63 -0.44
CA LEU A 11 2.07 -30.05 0.85
C LEU A 11 3.28 -30.95 0.71
N ASP A 12 3.27 -31.76 -0.34
CA ASP A 12 4.35 -32.70 -0.65
C ASP A 12 5.56 -31.99 -1.29
N GLY A 13 5.53 -30.65 -1.36
CA GLY A 13 6.57 -29.83 -1.99
C GLY A 13 6.51 -29.79 -3.52
N THR A 14 5.59 -30.53 -4.14
CA THR A 14 5.42 -30.56 -5.60
C THR A 14 4.80 -29.25 -6.12
N GLN A 15 5.19 -28.83 -7.33
CA GLN A 15 4.56 -27.69 -7.99
C GLN A 15 3.18 -28.07 -8.48
N LYS A 16 2.19 -27.20 -8.24
CA LYS A 16 0.85 -27.37 -8.80
C LYS A 16 0.87 -27.18 -10.32
N PRO A 17 -0.03 -27.85 -11.07
CA PRO A 17 -0.16 -27.64 -12.50
C PRO A 17 -0.55 -26.18 -12.80
N LEU A 18 -0.11 -25.67 -13.97
CA LEU A 18 -0.40 -24.31 -14.42
C LEU A 18 -1.88 -24.09 -14.78
N ASN A 19 -2.60 -25.18 -15.09
CA ASN A 19 -4.00 -25.16 -15.50
C ASN A 19 -4.99 -25.04 -14.31
N GLU A 20 -4.51 -25.13 -13.08
CA GLU A 20 -5.34 -24.96 -11.89
C GLU A 20 -5.47 -23.47 -11.54
N GLU A 21 -6.70 -22.97 -11.39
CA GLU A 21 -6.94 -21.60 -10.94
C GLU A 21 -6.39 -21.38 -9.53
N ARG A 22 -5.56 -20.34 -9.37
CA ARG A 22 -4.92 -19.98 -8.09
C ARG A 22 -5.45 -18.65 -7.62
N GLY A 23 -5.85 -18.58 -6.35
CA GLY A 23 -6.21 -17.32 -5.71
C GLY A 23 -5.04 -16.33 -5.65
N THR A 24 -5.35 -15.04 -5.65
CA THR A 24 -4.38 -13.94 -5.49
C THR A 24 -3.87 -13.85 -4.05
N TYR A 25 -2.72 -13.21 -3.84
CA TYR A 25 -2.24 -12.88 -2.50
C TYR A 25 -3.28 -12.06 -1.71
N GLY A 26 -3.97 -11.13 -2.37
CA GLY A 26 -5.08 -10.38 -1.77
C GLY A 26 -6.21 -11.28 -1.28
N HIS A 27 -6.53 -12.37 -1.99
CA HIS A 27 -7.50 -13.36 -1.54
C HIS A 27 -7.00 -14.12 -0.30
N ALA A 28 -5.72 -14.51 -0.28
CA ALA A 28 -5.08 -15.12 0.89
C ALA A 28 -5.12 -14.21 2.13
N GLN A 29 -4.86 -12.91 1.96
CA GLN A 29 -4.94 -11.93 3.05
C GLN A 29 -6.35 -11.83 3.63
N LYS A 30 -7.38 -11.78 2.76
CA LYS A 30 -8.79 -11.75 3.20
C LYS A 30 -9.14 -13.01 3.99
N MET A 31 -8.76 -14.19 3.51
CA MET A 31 -9.01 -15.45 4.21
C MET A 31 -8.31 -15.49 5.58
N ARG A 32 -7.05 -15.03 5.67
CA ARG A 32 -6.36 -14.91 6.95
C ARG A 32 -7.09 -13.99 7.91
N ALA A 33 -7.48 -12.79 7.47
CA ALA A 33 -8.23 -11.85 8.29
C ALA A 33 -9.56 -12.43 8.78
N SER A 34 -10.29 -13.15 7.92
CA SER A 34 -11.51 -13.87 8.31
C SER A 34 -11.24 -14.93 9.37
N MET A 35 -10.17 -15.73 9.22
CA MET A 35 -9.78 -16.71 10.25
C MET A 35 -9.41 -16.02 11.57
N THR A 36 -8.65 -14.92 11.53
CA THR A 36 -8.31 -14.15 12.72
C THR A 36 -9.56 -13.64 13.43
N TYR A 37 -10.54 -13.14 12.69
CA TYR A 37 -11.82 -12.71 13.24
C TYR A 37 -12.59 -13.87 13.87
N VAL A 38 -12.72 -15.02 13.18
CA VAL A 38 -13.44 -16.19 13.70
C VAL A 38 -12.81 -16.70 14.99
N PHE A 39 -11.50 -16.92 15.00
CA PHE A 39 -10.80 -17.40 16.20
C PHE A 39 -10.81 -16.37 17.33
N GLY A 40 -10.65 -15.08 17.01
CA GLY A 40 -10.61 -14.03 18.01
C GLY A 40 -11.97 -13.72 18.63
N ARG A 41 -13.01 -13.51 17.80
CA ARG A 41 -14.35 -13.12 18.27
C ARG A 41 -15.29 -14.29 18.52
N LEU A 42 -15.39 -15.25 17.61
CA LEU A 42 -16.41 -16.32 17.72
C LEU A 42 -15.96 -17.44 18.66
N GLN A 43 -14.67 -17.79 18.63
CA GLN A 43 -14.10 -18.82 19.50
C GLN A 43 -13.55 -18.25 20.82
N GLY A 44 -13.58 -16.93 21.01
CA GLY A 44 -13.14 -16.28 22.25
C GLY A 44 -11.63 -16.43 22.55
N LEU A 45 -10.82 -16.90 21.59
CA LEU A 45 -9.37 -17.07 21.78
C LEU A 45 -8.62 -15.74 21.77
N GLY A 46 -9.32 -14.64 21.46
CA GLY A 46 -8.78 -13.30 21.41
C GLY A 46 -7.73 -13.09 20.33
N ASN A 47 -6.89 -12.08 20.53
CA ASN A 47 -5.76 -11.75 19.66
C ASN A 47 -4.41 -12.17 20.25
N MET A 48 -4.42 -13.07 21.23
CA MET A 48 -3.18 -13.60 21.78
C MET A 48 -2.46 -14.42 20.71
N TRP A 49 -1.12 -14.31 20.70
CA TRP A 49 -0.29 -15.13 19.83
C TRP A 49 -0.46 -16.62 20.19
N TRP A 50 -0.46 -17.50 19.18
CA TRP A 50 -0.47 -18.95 19.37
C TRP A 50 0.81 -19.42 20.07
N HIS A 51 0.69 -19.91 21.30
CA HIS A 51 1.80 -20.36 22.14
C HIS A 51 1.39 -21.56 23.00
N GLU A 52 2.37 -22.28 23.53
CA GLU A 52 2.13 -23.34 24.50
C GLU A 52 1.85 -22.72 25.88
N SER A 53 0.83 -23.21 26.59
CA SER A 53 0.49 -22.75 27.93
C SER A 53 1.45 -23.33 28.98
N ASP A 54 2.07 -22.45 29.76
CA ASP A 54 2.96 -22.83 30.87
C ASP A 54 2.25 -23.62 31.98
N VAL A 55 0.94 -23.45 32.12
CA VAL A 55 0.15 -23.97 33.25
C VAL A 55 -0.39 -25.39 32.98
N GLY A 56 -0.34 -25.85 31.73
CA GLY A 56 -1.08 -27.03 31.28
C GLY A 56 -0.30 -28.00 30.41
N GLY A 57 1.03 -28.04 30.49
CA GLY A 57 1.91 -29.03 29.86
C GLY A 57 1.48 -29.47 28.44
N GLY A 58 1.82 -28.69 27.42
CA GLY A 58 1.56 -29.06 26.02
C GLY A 58 0.28 -28.51 25.39
N VAL A 59 -0.59 -27.82 26.15
CA VAL A 59 -1.83 -27.26 25.60
C VAL A 59 -1.53 -25.95 24.88
N MET A 60 -1.73 -25.94 23.56
CA MET A 60 -1.58 -24.73 22.75
C MET A 60 -2.78 -23.78 22.92
N VAL A 61 -2.51 -22.51 23.20
CA VAL A 61 -3.49 -21.46 23.47
C VAL A 61 -3.24 -20.25 22.57
N GLY A 62 -4.30 -19.49 22.29
CA GLY A 62 -4.26 -18.25 21.49
C GLY A 62 -4.86 -18.43 20.10
N ASN A 63 -4.55 -17.51 19.19
CA ASN A 63 -5.14 -17.51 17.85
C ASN A 63 -4.20 -18.13 16.82
N PRO A 64 -4.55 -19.30 16.23
CA PRO A 64 -3.66 -20.01 15.30
C PRO A 64 -3.42 -19.23 13.99
N SER A 65 -4.28 -18.28 13.62
CA SER A 65 -4.07 -17.44 12.42
C SER A 65 -2.97 -16.38 12.57
N ILE A 66 -2.58 -16.10 13.82
CA ILE A 66 -1.52 -15.15 14.20
C ILE A 66 -0.21 -15.90 14.49
N SER A 67 -0.18 -17.24 14.33
CA SER A 67 1.01 -18.04 14.60
C SER A 67 2.21 -17.63 13.72
N THR A 68 3.41 -17.96 14.21
CA THR A 68 4.68 -17.73 13.50
C THR A 68 4.74 -18.48 12.18
N GLU A 69 4.17 -19.69 12.15
CA GLU A 69 4.17 -20.58 10.98
C GLU A 69 3.27 -19.98 9.89
N VAL A 70 2.07 -19.52 10.24
CA VAL A 70 1.16 -18.87 9.30
C VAL A 70 1.73 -17.54 8.81
N SER A 71 2.36 -16.76 9.68
CA SER A 71 3.01 -15.49 9.31
C SER A 71 4.17 -15.71 8.34
N SER A 72 5.05 -16.68 8.63
CA SER A 72 6.16 -17.07 7.76
C SER A 72 5.66 -17.61 6.42
N PHE A 73 4.62 -18.44 6.46
CA PHE A 73 3.95 -18.93 5.25
C PHE A 73 3.43 -17.78 4.38
N MET A 74 2.71 -16.81 4.96
CA MET A 74 2.17 -15.65 4.24
C MET A 74 3.26 -14.77 3.63
N CYS A 75 4.38 -14.55 4.34
CA CYS A 75 5.53 -13.83 3.80
C CYS A 75 6.12 -14.57 2.58
N SER A 76 6.33 -15.88 2.71
CA SER A 76 6.84 -16.71 1.61
C SER A 76 5.89 -16.74 0.41
N LEU A 77 4.57 -16.80 0.65
CA LEU A 77 3.54 -16.78 -0.38
C LEU A 77 3.56 -15.44 -1.13
N GLN A 78 3.69 -14.32 -0.43
CA GLN A 78 3.80 -13.00 -1.03
C GLN A 78 4.99 -12.94 -2.00
N CYS A 79 6.17 -13.38 -1.56
CA CYS A 79 7.37 -13.42 -2.40
C CYS A 79 7.18 -14.30 -3.64
N ARG A 80 6.54 -15.47 -3.50
CA ARG A 80 6.24 -16.36 -4.65
C ARG A 80 5.28 -15.70 -5.63
N LYS A 81 4.24 -15.03 -5.16
CA LYS A 81 3.26 -14.34 -6.01
C LYS A 81 3.86 -13.15 -6.75
N VAL A 82 4.69 -12.36 -6.08
CA VAL A 82 5.44 -11.27 -6.73
C VAL A 82 6.37 -11.83 -7.81
N LYS A 83 7.10 -12.93 -7.53
CA LYS A 83 7.92 -13.61 -8.55
C LYS A 83 7.11 -14.14 -9.74
N ALA A 84 5.86 -14.56 -9.50
CA ALA A 84 4.94 -14.99 -10.56
C ALA A 84 4.32 -13.81 -11.35
N GLY A 85 4.69 -12.57 -11.04
CA GLY A 85 4.19 -11.37 -11.72
C GLY A 85 2.91 -10.78 -11.12
N GLU A 86 2.45 -11.24 -9.95
CA GLU A 86 1.34 -10.59 -9.25
C GLU A 86 1.78 -9.18 -8.82
N VAL A 87 1.02 -8.16 -9.23
CA VAL A 87 1.33 -6.76 -8.90
C VAL A 87 1.25 -6.57 -7.39
N ALA A 88 2.33 -6.07 -6.79
CA ALA A 88 2.36 -5.76 -5.36
C ALA A 88 1.23 -4.78 -5.01
N THR A 89 0.33 -5.19 -4.10
CA THR A 89 -0.88 -4.44 -3.72
C THR A 89 -0.58 -3.02 -3.21
N SER A 90 0.59 -2.79 -2.61
CA SER A 90 0.93 -1.56 -1.89
C SER A 90 1.67 -0.49 -2.70
N ALA A 91 2.12 -0.80 -3.93
CA ALA A 91 2.95 0.13 -4.71
C ALA A 91 2.55 0.09 -6.18
N ARG A 92 1.43 0.75 -6.53
CA ARG A 92 1.15 1.06 -7.93
C ARG A 92 2.01 2.24 -8.33
N ALA A 93 2.82 2.07 -9.38
CA ALA A 93 3.51 3.18 -9.99
C ALA A 93 2.49 4.18 -10.57
N ILE A 94 2.74 5.47 -10.39
CA ILE A 94 1.96 6.51 -11.05
C ILE A 94 2.32 6.47 -12.54
N THR A 95 1.34 6.15 -13.38
CA THR A 95 1.49 6.17 -14.83
C THR A 95 1.10 7.52 -15.41
N THR A 96 1.56 7.81 -16.62
CA THR A 96 1.15 8.99 -17.40
C THR A 96 -0.36 9.09 -17.53
N ASP A 97 -1.05 7.96 -17.72
CA ASP A 97 -2.52 7.93 -17.85
C ASP A 97 -3.23 8.36 -16.56
N ILE A 98 -2.66 8.01 -15.40
CA ILE A 98 -3.19 8.42 -14.09
C ILE A 98 -3.01 9.93 -13.92
N LEU A 99 -1.84 10.48 -14.29
CA LEU A 99 -1.60 11.92 -14.24
C LEU A 99 -2.51 12.70 -15.19
N PHE A 100 -2.75 12.17 -16.39
CA PHE A 100 -3.66 12.76 -17.36
C PHE A 100 -5.10 12.81 -16.82
N LYS A 101 -5.59 11.70 -16.26
CA LYS A 101 -6.92 11.64 -15.61
C LYS A 101 -7.02 12.59 -14.42
N LEU A 102 -5.96 12.67 -13.61
CA LEU A 102 -5.86 13.59 -12.48
C LEU A 102 -5.93 15.06 -12.94
N TYR A 103 -5.19 15.40 -13.99
CA TYR A 103 -5.18 16.74 -14.59
C TYR A 103 -6.61 17.15 -14.99
N HIS A 104 -7.28 16.33 -15.80
CA HIS A 104 -8.63 16.64 -16.26
C HIS A 104 -9.65 16.72 -15.13
N HIS A 105 -9.56 15.81 -14.16
CA HIS A 105 -10.47 15.82 -13.01
C HIS A 105 -10.30 17.09 -12.16
N ASN A 106 -9.07 17.56 -11.96
CA ASN A 106 -8.80 18.77 -11.18
C ASN A 106 -9.11 20.07 -11.94
N HIS A 107 -9.12 20.04 -13.27
CA HIS A 107 -9.45 21.19 -14.13
C HIS A 107 -10.96 21.35 -14.39
N LEU A 108 -11.82 20.54 -13.77
CA LEU A 108 -13.26 20.78 -13.76
C LEU A 108 -13.57 22.03 -12.93
N ASP A 109 -14.51 22.87 -13.37
CA ASP A 109 -14.84 24.16 -12.72
C ASP A 109 -15.18 24.01 -11.23
N GLU A 110 -15.89 22.94 -10.89
CA GLU A 110 -16.26 22.57 -9.51
C GLU A 110 -15.03 22.33 -8.61
N ASN A 111 -14.00 21.69 -9.16
CA ASN A 111 -12.79 21.29 -8.44
C ASN A 111 -11.69 22.37 -8.51
N TRP A 112 -11.76 23.25 -9.50
CA TRP A 112 -10.79 24.31 -9.72
C TRP A 112 -11.02 25.50 -8.79
N ALA A 113 -12.28 25.80 -8.46
CA ALA A 113 -12.65 26.89 -7.58
C ALA A 113 -12.07 26.71 -6.16
N ILE A 114 -11.39 27.75 -5.66
CA ILE A 114 -10.92 27.78 -4.27
C ILE A 114 -12.12 28.09 -3.39
N GLN A 115 -12.64 27.08 -2.71
CA GLN A 115 -13.70 27.27 -1.72
C GLN A 115 -13.10 27.63 -0.35
N PRO A 116 -13.74 28.53 0.42
CA PRO A 116 -13.33 28.81 1.79
C PRO A 116 -13.51 27.56 2.65
N TYR A 117 -12.62 27.38 3.62
CA TYR A 117 -12.67 26.24 4.53
C TYR A 117 -13.98 26.24 5.33
N GLN A 118 -14.77 25.16 5.19
CA GLN A 118 -15.97 24.93 6.00
C GLN A 118 -15.72 23.78 6.98
N PRO A 119 -15.70 24.03 8.30
CA PRO A 119 -15.60 22.96 9.28
C PRO A 119 -16.84 22.06 9.23
N GLY A 120 -16.68 20.76 8.93
CA GLY A 120 -17.76 19.77 9.03
C GLY A 120 -18.03 18.92 7.78
N GLU A 121 -17.49 19.29 6.61
CA GLU A 121 -17.72 18.54 5.36
C GLU A 121 -16.87 17.25 5.22
N CYS A 122 -16.06 16.93 6.23
CA CYS A 122 -15.20 15.75 6.29
C CYS A 122 -15.95 14.40 6.13
N LEU A 123 -17.30 14.42 6.20
CA LEU A 123 -18.17 13.26 6.05
C LEU A 123 -18.34 12.81 4.59
N ASN A 124 -18.20 13.71 3.61
CA ASN A 124 -18.32 13.36 2.20
C ASN A 124 -16.93 13.08 1.61
N SER A 125 -16.60 11.79 1.47
CA SER A 125 -15.34 11.32 0.87
C SER A 125 -15.05 11.94 -0.52
N HIS A 126 -16.10 12.42 -1.21
CA HIS A 126 -16.01 13.07 -2.52
C HIS A 126 -15.56 14.55 -2.48
N HIS A 127 -15.71 15.26 -1.36
CA HIS A 127 -15.33 16.67 -1.19
C HIS A 127 -13.99 16.83 -0.47
N TRP A 128 -12.99 16.06 -0.92
CA TRP A 128 -11.67 16.12 -0.31
C TRP A 128 -10.84 17.28 -0.88
N GLY A 129 -10.26 18.09 0.02
CA GLY A 129 -9.10 18.96 -0.25
C GLY A 129 -9.33 20.33 -0.90
N GLY A 130 -10.52 20.68 -1.39
CA GLY A 130 -10.76 21.97 -2.06
C GLY A 130 -9.82 22.27 -3.26
N GLY A 131 -10.04 23.39 -3.95
CA GLY A 131 -9.23 23.73 -5.14
C GLY A 131 -7.74 23.98 -4.85
N CYS A 132 -7.41 24.52 -3.68
CA CYS A 132 -6.01 24.83 -3.32
C CYS A 132 -5.17 23.56 -3.12
N ALA A 133 -5.63 22.60 -2.30
CA ALA A 133 -4.86 21.38 -2.07
C ALA A 133 -4.79 20.50 -3.34
N ARG A 134 -5.84 20.52 -4.18
CA ARG A 134 -5.84 19.82 -5.47
C ARG A 134 -4.76 20.35 -6.41
N ARG A 135 -4.61 21.68 -6.52
CA ARG A 135 -3.53 22.31 -7.30
C ARG A 135 -2.16 21.95 -6.77
N LEU A 136 -1.99 22.00 -5.44
CA LEU A 136 -0.73 21.65 -4.78
C LEU A 136 -0.35 20.19 -5.03
N LEU A 137 -1.30 19.26 -4.86
CA LEU A 137 -1.08 17.84 -5.12
C LEU A 137 -0.77 17.57 -6.59
N GLN A 138 -1.47 18.23 -7.50
CA GLN A 138 -1.19 18.09 -8.92
C GLN A 138 0.23 18.55 -9.27
N ALA A 139 0.68 19.69 -8.72
CA ALA A 139 2.05 20.14 -8.89
C ALA A 139 3.05 19.15 -8.28
N ALA A 140 2.80 18.68 -7.05
CA ALA A 140 3.65 17.72 -6.36
C ALA A 140 3.79 16.39 -7.12
N TYR A 141 2.69 15.83 -7.63
CA TYR A 141 2.72 14.60 -8.43
C TYR A 141 3.44 14.80 -9.77
N THR A 142 3.30 15.97 -10.40
CA THR A 142 4.00 16.28 -11.65
C THR A 142 5.51 16.39 -11.42
N ILE A 143 5.93 17.09 -10.36
CA ILE A 143 7.34 17.18 -9.96
C ILE A 143 7.89 15.80 -9.60
N ALA A 144 7.15 15.01 -8.82
CA ALA A 144 7.52 13.65 -8.46
C ALA A 144 7.78 12.79 -9.71
N PHE A 145 6.89 12.91 -10.71
CA PHE A 145 6.97 12.13 -11.93
C PHE A 145 8.14 12.57 -12.83
N VAL A 146 8.29 13.87 -13.08
CA VAL A 146 9.36 14.42 -13.95
C VAL A 146 10.75 14.17 -13.34
N CYS A 147 10.88 14.35 -12.02
CA CYS A 147 12.16 14.19 -11.34
C CYS A 147 12.39 12.75 -10.84
N MET A 148 11.43 11.83 -11.02
CA MET A 148 11.39 10.47 -10.44
C MET A 148 11.76 10.48 -8.95
N LEU A 149 11.05 11.31 -8.18
CA LEU A 149 11.20 11.47 -6.75
C LEU A 149 10.13 10.68 -6.00
N ARG A 150 10.46 10.26 -4.79
CA ARG A 150 9.44 9.77 -3.84
C ARG A 150 8.64 10.95 -3.31
N PHE A 151 7.42 10.69 -2.85
CA PHE A 151 6.54 11.76 -2.38
C PHE A 151 7.08 12.47 -1.13
N ASP A 152 7.78 11.74 -0.24
CA ASP A 152 8.46 12.31 0.92
C ASP A 152 9.60 13.26 0.54
N GLU A 153 10.28 13.01 -0.58
CA GLU A 153 11.33 13.87 -1.11
C GLU A 153 10.74 15.16 -1.69
N VAL A 154 9.60 15.08 -2.39
CA VAL A 154 8.90 16.25 -2.95
C VAL A 154 8.43 17.20 -1.85
N LEU A 155 7.97 16.68 -0.72
CA LEU A 155 7.54 17.50 0.41
C LEU A 155 8.68 18.27 1.09
N LYS A 156 9.94 17.88 0.84
CA LYS A 156 11.12 18.59 1.37
C LYS A 156 11.53 19.79 0.50
N ILE A 157 11.02 19.89 -0.72
CA ILE A 157 11.35 20.97 -1.66
C ILE A 157 10.76 22.29 -1.15
N GLN A 158 11.58 23.33 -1.09
CA GLN A 158 11.16 24.66 -0.68
C GLN A 158 11.19 25.64 -1.86
N VAL A 159 10.59 26.82 -1.67
CA VAL A 159 10.51 27.85 -2.74
C VAL A 159 11.90 28.32 -3.19
N HIS A 160 12.89 28.31 -2.30
CA HIS A 160 14.26 28.72 -2.61
C HIS A 160 15.01 27.73 -3.53
N ASP A 161 14.51 26.50 -3.67
CA ASP A 161 15.08 25.48 -4.56
C ASP A 161 14.73 25.73 -6.03
N PHE A 162 13.81 26.65 -6.30
CA PHE A 162 13.38 27.01 -7.65
C PHE A 162 14.17 28.21 -8.20
N GLY A 163 14.96 27.97 -9.24
CA GLY A 163 15.54 29.02 -10.08
C GLY A 163 14.69 29.25 -11.32
N VAL A 164 14.09 30.42 -11.47
CA VAL A 164 13.31 30.77 -12.66
C VAL A 164 14.24 31.43 -13.68
N PHE A 165 14.32 30.85 -14.88
CA PHE A 165 15.04 31.41 -16.03
C PHE A 165 14.05 31.71 -17.16
N GLU A 166 14.43 32.55 -18.13
CA GLU A 166 13.54 33.05 -19.21
C GLU A 166 12.83 31.95 -20.03
N LYS A 167 13.35 30.72 -20.05
CA LYS A 167 12.79 29.59 -20.82
C LYS A 167 12.55 28.32 -20.01
N GLY A 168 12.65 28.38 -18.68
CA GLY A 168 12.49 27.17 -17.87
C GLY A 168 12.59 27.38 -16.37
N VAL A 169 12.15 26.37 -15.63
CA VAL A 169 12.29 26.29 -14.18
C VAL A 169 13.38 25.27 -13.88
N THR A 170 14.46 25.73 -13.23
CA THR A 170 15.50 24.85 -12.71
C THR A 170 15.15 24.51 -11.28
N LEU A 171 14.97 23.22 -11.01
CA LEU A 171 14.76 22.71 -9.66
C LEU A 171 16.09 22.19 -9.10
N HIS A 172 16.63 22.85 -8.10
CA HIS A 172 17.78 22.38 -7.35
C HIS A 172 17.31 21.37 -6.31
N LEU A 173 17.69 20.11 -6.45
CA LEU A 173 17.31 19.08 -5.48
C LEU A 173 18.26 19.11 -4.29
N PRO A 174 17.79 19.38 -3.06
CA PRO A 174 18.65 19.46 -1.88
C PRO A 174 19.12 18.09 -1.37
N PHE A 175 18.66 16.99 -1.96
CA PHE A 175 18.93 15.62 -1.52
C PHE A 175 19.53 14.75 -2.63
N ARG A 176 20.36 13.76 -2.24
CA ARG A 176 21.03 12.84 -3.17
C ARG A 176 20.14 11.63 -3.46
N LYS A 177 19.76 11.46 -4.74
CA LYS A 177 18.86 10.40 -5.25
C LYS A 177 19.31 8.94 -5.01
N THR A 178 20.56 8.71 -4.61
CA THR A 178 21.17 7.37 -4.51
C THR A 178 21.82 7.09 -3.15
N HIS A 179 21.15 7.47 -2.05
CA HIS A 179 21.52 6.90 -0.75
C HIS A 179 20.79 5.55 -0.56
N GLN A 180 21.53 4.43 -0.66
CA GLN A 180 20.98 3.08 -0.47
C GLN A 180 20.32 2.89 0.91
N ASN A 181 20.79 3.64 1.91
CA ASN A 181 20.28 3.62 3.27
C ASN A 181 19.59 4.95 3.57
N GLY A 182 18.43 5.21 2.98
CA GLY A 182 17.72 6.51 3.08
C GLY A 182 17.91 7.19 4.43
N GLY A 183 18.60 8.34 4.42
CA GLY A 183 19.00 9.05 5.63
C GLY A 183 19.63 10.38 5.31
N VAL A 184 18.84 11.44 5.50
CA VAL A 184 19.09 12.40 6.59
C VAL A 184 17.85 12.37 7.46
#